data_AF-A0A925J2B6-F1
#
_entry.id   AF-A0A925J2B6-F1
#
_cell.length_a   1.000
_cell.length_b   1.000
_cell.length_c   1.000
_cell.angle_alpha   90.00
_cell.angle_beta   90.00
_cell.angle_gamma   90.00
#
_symmetry.space_group_name_H-M   'P 1'
#
loop_
_entity.id
_entity.type
_entity.pdbx_description
1 polymer ?
#
loop_
_entity_poly.entity_id
_entity_poly.type
_entity_poly.pdbx_seq_one_letter_code
_entity_poly.pdbx_strand_id
1 'polypeptide(L)'
;MWSNSGPRTRHGALVLFLAAFIVAVPFTLSAQRGEVGTGGVSGVVKDSSGFPVVGAVVTVGGTQLTAETDEEGQFQLAKASPGELSIRVRRLGYKPDTVRVTVLAGEQHPVNITLARLAVELQPLVIYGRRNVTGRMAGFYERLGRGMGHFLTREQIERRNPMNMTDMFRMIPGARVETRGMGSQAVRFRGSRQAPLVWLDGTPLYAGEFDLDTVDPRSFEGIEIYSGPASVPAEFLGNRITSSSGGTIILWTRQGELRPKKKKKGEMSAAAHIQQMIDAKTVFGSTEVDQQAQPDSNDLIRPVYPDSLFDYAVGGKVLAEFVVDAKGDVIMDTFNVVTTTHLAFGEAVRRAVKDQRYRPARRNGNSVQQVVQQPFDFVPDSNSVRRRR
;
A
#
# COMPACT_ATOMS: atom_id res chain seq x y z
N MET A 1 -95.59 -40.83 -10.64
CA MET A 1 -96.25 -40.75 -11.96
C MET A 1 -95.87 -39.44 -12.60
N TRP A 2 -95.51 -39.49 -13.90
CA TRP A 2 -95.51 -38.38 -14.87
C TRP A 2 -96.78 -37.51 -14.75
N SER A 3 -96.95 -36.32 -15.30
CA SER A 3 -96.37 -35.60 -16.44
C SER A 3 -96.93 -34.16 -16.33
N ASN A 4 -96.24 -33.12 -16.83
CA ASN A 4 -96.62 -32.36 -18.05
C ASN A 4 -98.09 -31.88 -18.07
N SER A 5 -98.43 -30.62 -18.30
CA SER A 5 -98.10 -29.79 -19.47
C SER A 5 -98.76 -28.40 -19.26
N GLY A 6 -98.09 -27.28 -19.56
CA GLY A 6 -98.37 -26.41 -20.74
C GLY A 6 -99.58 -25.44 -20.53
N PRO A 7 -99.80 -24.40 -21.36
CA PRO A 7 -98.97 -23.76 -22.37
C PRO A 7 -98.93 -22.21 -22.27
N ARG A 8 -98.29 -21.61 -23.28
CA ARG A 8 -97.94 -20.21 -23.56
C ARG A 8 -99.12 -19.31 -23.95
N THR A 9 -98.98 -17.99 -23.72
CA THR A 9 -99.20 -16.82 -24.64
C THR A 9 -99.07 -15.50 -23.84
N ARG A 10 -98.12 -14.59 -24.14
CA ARG A 10 -98.10 -13.47 -25.12
C ARG A 10 -98.60 -12.11 -24.55
N HIS A 11 -97.74 -11.09 -24.71
CA HIS A 11 -97.98 -9.64 -24.90
C HIS A 11 -97.61 -8.68 -23.76
N GLY A 12 -97.00 -7.56 -24.16
CA GLY A 12 -97.14 -6.26 -23.49
C GLY A 12 -95.87 -5.71 -22.85
N ALA A 13 -95.27 -4.73 -23.51
CA ALA A 13 -94.14 -3.96 -23.02
C ALA A 13 -94.55 -2.98 -21.91
N LEU A 14 -93.70 -2.78 -20.89
CA LEU A 14 -93.48 -1.45 -20.30
C LEU A 14 -92.15 -1.41 -19.51
N VAL A 15 -91.49 -0.29 -19.68
CA VAL A 15 -90.17 0.12 -19.19
C VAL A 15 -90.11 0.18 -17.65
N LEU A 16 -89.04 -0.37 -17.06
CA LEU A 16 -88.59 -0.01 -15.71
C LEU A 16 -87.07 -0.06 -15.62
N PHE A 17 -86.51 1.10 -15.27
CA PHE A 17 -85.10 1.37 -14.98
C PHE A 17 -84.55 0.37 -13.95
N LEU A 18 -83.41 -0.27 -14.26
CA LEU A 18 -82.50 -0.77 -13.22
C LEU A 18 -81.05 -0.55 -13.66
N ALA A 19 -80.37 0.35 -12.95
CA ALA A 19 -78.95 0.60 -13.07
C ALA A 19 -78.17 -0.60 -12.50
N ALA A 20 -77.27 -1.17 -13.32
CA ALA A 20 -76.21 -2.06 -12.84
C ALA A 20 -74.87 -1.57 -13.39
N PHE A 21 -74.16 -0.87 -12.53
CA PHE A 21 -72.84 -0.30 -12.77
C PHE A 21 -71.80 -1.43 -12.71
N ILE A 22 -71.34 -1.91 -13.87
CA ILE A 22 -70.20 -2.84 -13.95
C ILE A 22 -68.93 -2.01 -13.71
N VAL A 23 -68.39 -2.08 -12.49
CA VAL A 23 -67.05 -1.55 -12.17
C VAL A 23 -66.02 -2.47 -12.82
N ALA A 24 -65.52 -2.09 -13.98
CA ALA A 24 -64.31 -2.67 -14.55
C ALA A 24 -63.10 -2.16 -13.76
N VAL A 25 -62.52 -3.00 -12.90
CA VAL A 25 -61.23 -2.71 -12.26
C VAL A 25 -60.13 -2.90 -13.31
N PRO A 26 -59.38 -1.86 -13.70
CA PRO A 26 -58.23 -2.04 -14.57
C PRO A 26 -57.16 -2.79 -13.78
N PHE A 27 -56.94 -4.06 -14.15
CA PHE A 27 -55.76 -4.82 -13.73
C PHE A 27 -54.55 -4.11 -14.35
N THR A 28 -53.91 -3.23 -13.59
CA THR A 28 -52.60 -2.71 -13.95
C THR A 28 -51.61 -3.86 -13.76
N LEU A 29 -51.33 -4.58 -14.84
CA LEU A 29 -50.12 -5.37 -14.99
C LEU A 29 -48.95 -4.39 -14.87
N SER A 30 -48.53 -4.12 -13.63
CA SER A 30 -47.21 -3.60 -13.36
C SER A 30 -46.25 -4.69 -13.82
N ALA A 31 -45.76 -4.56 -15.05
CA ALA A 31 -44.51 -5.20 -15.44
C ALA A 31 -43.47 -4.71 -14.42
N GLN A 32 -43.19 -5.51 -13.41
CA GLN A 32 -41.96 -5.37 -12.65
C GLN A 32 -40.85 -5.57 -13.68
N ARG A 33 -40.37 -4.46 -14.27
CA ARG A 33 -39.01 -4.39 -14.74
C ARG A 33 -38.19 -4.70 -13.51
N GLY A 34 -37.83 -5.96 -13.32
CA GLY A 34 -36.78 -6.31 -12.38
C GLY A 34 -35.62 -5.40 -12.72
N GLU A 35 -35.16 -4.63 -11.73
CA GLU A 35 -33.84 -4.02 -11.85
C GLU A 35 -32.91 -5.16 -12.24
N VAL A 36 -32.39 -5.12 -13.47
CA VAL A 36 -31.37 -6.08 -13.89
C VAL A 36 -30.19 -5.76 -12.98
N GLY A 37 -30.08 -6.55 -11.90
CA GLY A 37 -29.09 -6.33 -10.86
C GLY A 37 -27.72 -6.23 -11.51
N THR A 38 -26.93 -5.23 -11.12
CA THR A 38 -25.58 -5.13 -11.64
C THR A 38 -24.71 -6.24 -11.08
N GLY A 39 -23.74 -6.72 -11.85
CA GLY A 39 -22.66 -7.56 -11.35
C GLY A 39 -21.39 -6.75 -11.05
N GLY A 40 -20.28 -7.44 -10.91
CA GLY A 40 -18.95 -6.83 -10.81
C GLY A 40 -17.86 -7.71 -11.41
N VAL A 41 -16.72 -7.09 -11.66
CA VAL A 41 -15.50 -7.78 -12.10
C VAL A 41 -14.39 -7.43 -11.12
N SER A 42 -13.71 -8.43 -10.58
CA SER A 42 -12.50 -8.24 -9.77
C SER A 42 -11.35 -9.04 -10.37
N GLY A 43 -10.12 -8.68 -10.04
CA GLY A 43 -9.00 -9.39 -10.64
C GLY A 43 -7.64 -8.87 -10.27
N VAL A 44 -6.63 -9.54 -10.79
CA VAL A 44 -5.21 -9.18 -10.63
C VAL A 44 -4.59 -8.93 -11.99
N VAL A 45 -3.83 -7.85 -12.10
CA VAL A 45 -2.99 -7.56 -13.26
C VAL A 45 -1.54 -7.80 -12.89
N LYS A 46 -0.86 -8.64 -13.68
CA LYS A 46 0.57 -8.96 -13.53
C LYS A 46 1.31 -8.72 -14.83
N ASP A 47 2.63 -8.57 -14.75
CA ASP A 47 3.49 -8.56 -15.93
C ASP A 47 3.89 -9.99 -16.33
N SER A 48 4.56 -10.12 -17.49
CA SER A 48 5.07 -11.40 -17.99
C SER A 48 6.12 -12.06 -17.08
N SER A 49 6.65 -11.35 -16.08
CA SER A 49 7.58 -11.88 -15.07
C SER A 49 6.87 -12.30 -13.78
N GLY A 50 5.54 -12.14 -13.73
CA GLY A 50 4.69 -12.52 -12.60
C GLY A 50 4.57 -11.46 -11.51
N PHE A 51 5.14 -10.27 -11.68
CA PHE A 51 5.02 -9.19 -10.70
C PHE A 51 3.71 -8.41 -10.87
N PRO A 52 3.08 -7.94 -9.78
CA PRO A 52 1.92 -7.05 -9.87
C PRO A 52 2.20 -5.80 -10.69
N VAL A 53 1.24 -5.39 -11.51
CA VAL A 53 1.30 -4.10 -12.23
C VAL A 53 0.42 -3.10 -11.50
N VAL A 54 1.05 -2.08 -10.92
CA VAL A 54 0.39 -1.03 -10.15
C VAL A 54 -0.02 0.13 -11.07
N GLY A 55 -1.21 0.70 -10.81
CA GLY A 55 -1.69 1.86 -11.55
C GLY A 55 -2.15 1.56 -12.98
N ALA A 56 -2.31 0.28 -13.35
CA ALA A 56 -2.95 -0.11 -14.60
C ALA A 56 -4.43 0.31 -14.58
N VAL A 57 -4.85 1.01 -15.61
CA VAL A 57 -6.23 1.46 -15.80
C VAL A 57 -7.00 0.34 -16.48
N VAL A 58 -8.03 -0.14 -15.79
CA VAL A 58 -8.97 -1.17 -16.25
C VAL A 58 -10.27 -0.48 -16.65
N THR A 59 -10.77 -0.73 -17.86
CA THR A 59 -11.99 -0.10 -18.39
C THR A 59 -12.92 -1.15 -18.98
N VAL A 60 -14.21 -1.03 -18.68
CA VAL A 60 -15.25 -1.81 -19.36
C VAL A 60 -15.58 -1.14 -20.70
N GLY A 61 -15.32 -1.85 -21.80
CA GLY A 61 -15.51 -1.37 -23.15
C GLY A 61 -16.95 -0.89 -23.40
N GLY A 62 -17.07 0.24 -24.08
CA GLY A 62 -18.36 0.89 -24.35
C GLY A 62 -18.94 1.67 -23.16
N THR A 63 -18.24 1.75 -22.03
CA THR A 63 -18.71 2.48 -20.83
C THR A 63 -17.62 3.42 -20.27
N GLN A 64 -18.00 4.24 -19.29
CA GLN A 64 -17.04 5.02 -18.48
C GLN A 64 -16.63 4.30 -17.19
N LEU A 65 -17.04 3.03 -17.01
CA LEU A 65 -16.72 2.28 -15.81
C LEU A 65 -15.24 1.89 -15.82
N THR A 66 -14.49 2.43 -14.87
CA THR A 66 -13.05 2.27 -14.76
C THR A 66 -12.63 1.93 -13.33
N ALA A 67 -11.50 1.24 -13.22
CA ALA A 67 -10.81 0.95 -11.97
C ALA A 67 -9.30 1.09 -12.20
N GLU A 68 -8.56 1.32 -11.13
CA GLU A 68 -7.10 1.33 -11.14
C GLU A 68 -6.60 0.20 -10.24
N THR A 69 -5.55 -0.48 -10.68
CA THR A 69 -4.91 -1.53 -9.88
C THR A 69 -4.13 -0.95 -8.71
N ASP A 70 -4.21 -1.61 -7.55
CA ASP A 70 -3.46 -1.26 -6.34
C ASP A 70 -2.04 -1.85 -6.33
N GLU A 71 -1.39 -1.81 -5.17
CA GLU A 71 0.01 -2.23 -4.96
C GLU A 71 0.19 -3.75 -5.14
N GLU A 72 -0.87 -4.52 -4.89
CA GLU A 72 -0.93 -5.96 -5.14
C GLU A 72 -1.43 -6.30 -6.55
N GLY A 73 -1.62 -5.28 -7.40
CA GLY A 73 -2.13 -5.40 -8.76
C GLY A 73 -3.62 -5.72 -8.81
N GLN A 74 -4.34 -5.62 -7.70
CA GLN A 74 -5.76 -5.95 -7.58
C GLN A 74 -6.61 -4.80 -8.10
N PHE A 75 -7.74 -5.10 -8.72
CA PHE A 75 -8.74 -4.11 -9.09
C PHE A 75 -10.15 -4.63 -8.83
N GLN A 76 -11.11 -3.70 -8.73
CA GLN A 76 -12.52 -4.01 -8.65
C GLN A 76 -13.38 -3.01 -9.41
N LEU A 77 -14.15 -3.51 -10.36
CA LEU A 77 -15.17 -2.78 -11.12
C LEU A 77 -16.55 -3.17 -10.56
N ALA A 78 -17.11 -2.32 -9.71
CA ALA A 78 -18.47 -2.48 -9.22
C ALA A 78 -19.49 -1.96 -10.25
N LYS A 79 -20.71 -2.50 -10.22
CA LYS A 79 -21.83 -2.06 -11.06
C LYS A 79 -21.66 -2.31 -12.56
N ALA A 80 -21.02 -3.42 -12.91
CA ALA A 80 -20.91 -3.86 -14.29
C ALA A 80 -22.28 -4.39 -14.79
N SER A 81 -22.68 -4.01 -16.00
CA SER A 81 -23.91 -4.55 -16.61
C SER A 81 -23.76 -6.05 -16.87
N PRO A 82 -24.74 -6.89 -16.52
CA PRO A 82 -24.69 -8.31 -16.84
C PRO A 82 -24.61 -8.56 -18.35
N GLY A 83 -23.88 -9.60 -18.75
CA GLY A 83 -23.61 -9.96 -20.14
C GLY A 83 -22.12 -10.13 -20.43
N GLU A 84 -21.79 -10.36 -21.70
CA GLU A 84 -20.41 -10.43 -22.17
C GLU A 84 -19.83 -9.01 -22.26
N LEU A 85 -18.80 -8.75 -21.45
CA LEU A 85 -18.10 -7.47 -21.38
C LEU A 85 -16.68 -7.61 -21.92
N SER A 86 -16.20 -6.56 -22.57
CA SER A 86 -14.78 -6.44 -22.93
C SER A 86 -14.06 -5.62 -21.86
N ILE A 87 -13.09 -6.21 -21.19
CA ILE A 87 -12.26 -5.58 -20.18
C ILE A 87 -10.94 -5.19 -20.83
N ARG A 88 -10.75 -3.89 -21.05
CA ARG A 88 -9.51 -3.34 -21.61
C ARG A 88 -8.60 -2.88 -20.48
N VAL A 89 -7.34 -3.31 -20.52
CA VAL A 89 -6.33 -2.90 -19.55
C VAL A 89 -5.22 -2.13 -20.25
N ARG A 90 -4.87 -0.98 -19.70
CA ARG A 90 -3.79 -0.12 -20.21
C ARG A 90 -2.85 0.29 -19.08
N ARG A 91 -1.56 0.26 -19.38
CA ARG A 91 -0.50 0.81 -18.53
C ARG A 91 0.64 1.30 -19.43
N LEU A 92 1.16 2.50 -19.16
CA LEU A 92 2.34 2.99 -19.87
C LEU A 92 3.52 2.03 -19.67
N GLY A 93 4.27 1.77 -20.75
CA GLY A 93 5.34 0.77 -20.75
C GLY A 93 4.83 -0.67 -20.94
N TYR A 94 3.54 -0.88 -21.23
CA TYR A 94 2.97 -2.19 -21.52
C TYR A 94 2.11 -2.16 -22.80
N LYS A 95 2.08 -3.30 -23.50
CA LYS A 95 1.15 -3.54 -24.59
C LYS A 95 -0.26 -3.64 -24.00
N PRO A 96 -1.23 -2.80 -24.44
CA PRO A 96 -2.62 -2.91 -24.01
C PRO A 96 -3.18 -4.31 -24.29
N ASP A 97 -3.99 -4.81 -23.38
CA ASP A 97 -4.68 -6.09 -23.53
C ASP A 97 -6.20 -5.90 -23.40
N THR A 98 -6.96 -6.82 -23.98
CA THR A 98 -8.43 -6.82 -23.89
C THR A 98 -8.94 -8.25 -23.73
N VAL A 99 -9.60 -8.50 -22.61
CA VAL A 99 -10.15 -9.81 -22.23
C VAL A 99 -11.67 -9.75 -22.25
N ARG A 100 -12.33 -10.83 -22.70
CA ARG A 100 -13.80 -10.92 -22.61
C ARG A 100 -14.19 -11.68 -21.35
N VAL A 101 -15.18 -11.16 -20.62
CA VAL A 101 -15.68 -11.72 -19.37
C VAL A 101 -17.21 -11.71 -19.39
N THR A 102 -17.83 -12.82 -19.03
CA THR A 102 -19.29 -12.91 -18.88
C THR A 102 -19.66 -12.61 -17.43
N VAL A 103 -20.38 -11.50 -17.21
CA VAL A 103 -20.81 -11.05 -15.88
C VAL A 103 -22.26 -11.44 -15.64
N LEU A 104 -22.55 -12.08 -14.51
CA LEU A 104 -23.91 -12.36 -14.05
C LEU A 104 -24.36 -11.31 -13.03
N ALA A 105 -25.67 -11.08 -12.97
CA ALA A 105 -26.27 -10.15 -12.01
C ALA A 105 -25.99 -10.59 -10.57
N GLY A 106 -25.53 -9.66 -9.72
CA GLY A 106 -25.25 -9.93 -8.31
C GLY A 106 -23.95 -10.69 -8.02
N GLU A 107 -23.20 -11.11 -9.04
CA GLU A 107 -21.94 -11.85 -8.89
C GLU A 107 -20.71 -10.97 -9.11
N GLN A 108 -19.60 -11.32 -8.44
CA GLN A 108 -18.27 -10.77 -8.72
C GLN A 108 -17.47 -11.80 -9.51
N HIS A 109 -17.14 -11.48 -10.76
CA HIS A 109 -16.42 -12.41 -11.64
C HIS A 109 -14.90 -12.16 -11.56
N PRO A 110 -14.09 -13.15 -11.16
CA PRO A 110 -12.64 -12.99 -11.06
C PRO A 110 -11.97 -13.10 -12.44
N VAL A 111 -10.96 -12.26 -12.71
CA VAL A 111 -10.13 -12.35 -13.92
C VAL A 111 -8.65 -12.12 -13.60
N ASN A 112 -7.77 -12.90 -14.22
CA ASN A 112 -6.31 -12.69 -14.16
C ASN A 112 -5.83 -12.18 -15.52
N ILE A 113 -5.10 -11.07 -15.53
CA ILE A 113 -4.65 -10.41 -16.75
C ILE A 113 -3.13 -10.27 -16.72
N THR A 114 -2.47 -10.64 -17.81
CA THR A 114 -1.01 -10.53 -17.94
C THR A 114 -0.65 -9.53 -19.02
N LEU A 115 0.03 -8.45 -18.64
CA LEU A 115 0.50 -7.43 -19.59
C LEU A 115 1.94 -7.70 -20.03
N ALA A 116 2.19 -7.61 -21.33
CA ALA A 116 3.54 -7.67 -21.89
C ALA A 116 4.20 -6.28 -21.84
N ARG A 117 5.45 -6.18 -21.37
CA ARG A 117 6.20 -4.92 -21.33
C ARG A 117 6.62 -4.44 -22.73
N LEU A 118 6.65 -3.12 -22.92
CA LEU A 118 7.26 -2.42 -24.05
C LEU A 118 8.65 -1.95 -23.59
N ALA A 119 9.71 -2.63 -24.03
CA ALA A 119 11.06 -2.46 -23.49
C ALA A 119 11.73 -1.14 -23.91
N VAL A 120 11.51 -0.05 -23.16
CA VAL A 120 12.36 1.15 -23.18
C VAL A 120 12.52 1.69 -21.76
N GLU A 121 13.33 1.00 -20.96
CA GLU A 121 13.69 1.39 -19.59
C GLU A 121 15.12 1.94 -19.55
N LEU A 122 15.44 2.78 -18.56
CA LEU A 122 16.84 3.15 -18.28
C LEU A 122 17.62 1.92 -17.78
N GLN A 123 18.95 2.01 -17.81
CA GLN A 123 19.78 0.96 -17.20
C GLN A 123 19.47 0.82 -15.70
N PRO A 124 19.40 -0.41 -15.16
CA PRO A 124 19.12 -0.63 -13.75
C PRO A 124 20.17 0.01 -12.86
N LEU A 125 19.72 0.74 -11.85
CA LEU A 125 20.59 1.14 -10.75
C LEU A 125 20.70 -0.04 -9.77
N VAL A 126 21.87 -0.66 -9.70
CA VAL A 126 22.12 -1.76 -8.74
C VAL A 126 22.48 -1.18 -7.38
N ILE A 127 21.74 -1.59 -6.35
CA ILE A 127 21.90 -1.26 -4.94
C ILE A 127 22.40 -2.50 -4.22
N TYR A 128 23.67 -2.50 -3.87
CA TYR A 128 24.21 -3.51 -2.98
C TYR A 128 23.86 -3.15 -1.55
N GLY A 129 23.33 -4.14 -0.81
CA GLY A 129 23.18 -4.02 0.63
C GLY A 129 24.55 -3.79 1.26
N ARG A 130 24.86 -2.56 1.62
CA ARG A 130 26.02 -2.25 2.44
C ARG A 130 25.48 -1.97 3.82
N ARG A 131 26.08 -2.60 4.83
CA ARG A 131 25.91 -2.19 6.23
C ARG A 131 26.64 -0.86 6.46
N ASN A 132 26.30 0.15 5.67
CA ASN A 132 26.54 1.52 6.06
C ASN A 132 25.43 1.81 7.07
N VAL A 133 25.65 1.38 8.32
CA VAL A 133 24.81 1.85 9.42
C VAL A 133 25.20 3.30 9.65
N THR A 134 24.71 4.17 8.78
CA THR A 134 24.87 5.61 8.86
C THR A 134 23.57 6.20 9.38
N GLY A 135 23.68 7.23 10.22
CA GLY A 135 22.51 7.85 10.86
C GLY A 135 22.18 7.24 12.22
N ARG A 136 21.02 7.62 12.77
CA ARG A 136 20.65 7.37 14.17
C ARG A 136 20.63 5.88 14.57
N MET A 137 20.28 4.98 13.65
CA MET A 137 20.23 3.53 13.90
C MET A 137 21.61 2.85 13.95
N ALA A 138 22.69 3.55 13.61
CA ALA A 138 24.08 3.07 13.66
C ALA A 138 24.41 2.34 14.95
N GLY A 139 24.22 3.05 16.07
CA GLY A 139 24.50 2.52 17.40
C GLY A 139 23.61 1.33 17.77
N PHE A 140 22.33 1.34 17.37
CA PHE A 140 21.40 0.24 17.66
C PHE A 140 21.91 -1.09 17.10
N TYR A 141 22.24 -1.13 15.80
CA TYR A 141 22.68 -2.37 15.16
C TYR A 141 24.09 -2.80 15.60
N GLU A 142 24.95 -1.84 15.95
CA GLU A 142 26.24 -2.14 16.56
C GLU A 142 26.07 -2.87 17.89
N ARG A 143 25.20 -2.35 18.77
CA ARG A 143 24.92 -2.97 20.08
C ARG A 143 24.20 -4.30 19.97
N LEU A 144 23.25 -4.42 19.04
CA LEU A 144 22.61 -5.69 18.68
C LEU A 144 23.68 -6.74 18.33
N GLY A 145 24.68 -6.39 17.54
CA GLY A 145 25.77 -7.28 17.15
C GLY A 145 26.70 -7.69 18.31
N ARG A 146 26.84 -6.86 19.33
CA ARG A 146 27.60 -7.17 20.55
C ARG A 146 26.85 -8.10 21.51
N GLY A 147 25.52 -8.21 21.36
CA GLY A 147 24.68 -9.15 22.11
C GLY A 147 24.50 -8.83 23.60
N MET A 148 24.82 -7.61 24.03
CA MET A 148 24.54 -7.17 25.40
C MET A 148 23.16 -6.52 25.45
N GLY A 149 22.23 -7.11 26.21
CA GLY A 149 20.83 -6.66 26.30
C GLY A 149 19.86 -7.46 25.44
N HIS A 150 18.60 -7.03 25.41
CA HIS A 150 17.57 -7.59 24.55
C HIS A 150 17.16 -6.56 23.50
N PHE A 151 16.98 -7.02 22.26
CA PHE A 151 16.68 -6.16 21.13
C PHE A 151 15.44 -6.67 20.42
N LEU A 152 14.59 -5.75 20.02
CA LEU A 152 13.45 -6.00 19.16
C LEU A 152 13.66 -5.21 17.88
N THR A 153 13.89 -5.92 16.78
CA THR A 153 13.97 -5.32 15.45
C THR A 153 12.57 -5.02 14.91
N ARG A 154 12.50 -4.21 13.85
CA ARG A 154 11.26 -3.91 13.13
C ARG A 154 10.46 -5.15 12.78
N GLU A 155 11.08 -6.15 12.16
CA GLU A 155 10.44 -7.42 11.81
C GLU A 155 9.83 -8.11 13.03
N GLN A 156 10.53 -8.09 14.17
CA GLN A 156 10.07 -8.75 15.37
C GLN A 156 8.88 -8.02 15.99
N ILE A 157 8.84 -6.70 15.91
CA ILE A 157 7.69 -5.88 16.30
C ILE A 157 6.50 -6.21 15.40
N GLU A 158 6.69 -6.24 14.08
CA GLU A 158 5.62 -6.53 13.12
C GLU A 158 5.07 -7.94 13.26
N ARG A 159 5.95 -8.93 13.31
CA ARG A 159 5.58 -10.34 13.42
C ARG A 159 4.80 -10.63 14.71
N ARG A 160 5.07 -9.89 15.79
CA ARG A 160 4.34 -10.02 17.04
C ARG A 160 2.94 -9.39 16.98
N ASN A 161 2.72 -8.45 16.05
CA ASN A 161 1.48 -7.69 15.90
C ASN A 161 0.87 -7.23 17.24
N PRO A 162 1.65 -6.53 18.09
CA PRO A 162 1.22 -6.14 19.43
C PRO A 162 0.07 -5.12 19.38
N MET A 163 -0.85 -5.22 20.34
CA MET A 163 -1.89 -4.20 20.52
C MET A 163 -1.39 -3.04 21.38
N ASN A 164 -0.57 -3.35 22.39
CA ASN A 164 0.02 -2.39 23.33
C ASN A 164 1.54 -2.51 23.38
N MET A 165 2.23 -1.45 23.78
CA MET A 165 3.69 -1.45 23.90
C MET A 165 4.15 -2.43 24.99
N THR A 166 3.44 -2.50 26.12
CA THR A 166 3.77 -3.41 27.22
C THR A 166 3.71 -4.89 26.84
N ASP A 167 2.94 -5.25 25.81
CA ASP A 167 2.88 -6.62 25.26
C ASP A 167 4.26 -7.09 24.77
N MET A 168 5.10 -6.17 24.29
CA MET A 168 6.44 -6.46 23.78
C MET A 168 7.40 -6.98 24.86
N PHE A 169 7.12 -6.68 26.13
CA PHE A 169 7.98 -6.98 27.26
C PHE A 169 7.65 -8.31 27.95
N ARG A 170 6.46 -8.89 27.72
CA ARG A 170 6.05 -10.14 28.40
C ARG A 170 6.94 -11.34 28.09
N MET A 171 7.56 -11.36 26.91
CA MET A 171 8.47 -12.42 26.47
C MET A 171 9.94 -12.09 26.68
N ILE A 172 10.26 -10.96 27.33
CA ILE A 172 11.64 -10.54 27.57
C ILE A 172 12.12 -11.14 28.90
N PRO A 173 13.19 -11.95 28.91
CA PRO A 173 13.74 -12.51 30.14
C PRO A 173 14.03 -11.44 31.19
N GLY A 174 13.45 -11.63 32.38
CA GLY A 174 13.64 -10.72 33.50
C GLY A 174 12.78 -9.46 33.47
N ALA A 175 11.96 -9.23 32.43
CA ALA A 175 10.91 -8.21 32.44
C ALA A 175 9.62 -8.77 33.03
N ARG A 176 8.84 -7.92 33.69
CA ARG A 176 7.47 -8.18 34.14
C ARG A 176 6.59 -7.00 33.80
N VAL A 177 5.35 -7.28 33.44
CA VAL A 177 4.32 -6.27 33.24
C VAL A 177 3.36 -6.35 34.43
N GLU A 178 3.20 -5.24 35.14
CA GLU A 178 2.36 -5.12 36.33
C GLU A 178 1.19 -4.18 36.04
N THR A 179 -0.03 -4.60 36.38
CA THR A 179 -1.22 -3.76 36.32
C THR A 179 -1.26 -2.84 37.54
N ARG A 180 -1.51 -1.55 37.31
CA ARG A 180 -1.70 -0.52 38.35
C ARG A 180 -3.16 -0.12 38.54
N GLY A 181 -3.37 0.77 39.50
CA GLY A 181 -4.63 1.51 39.64
C GLY A 181 -5.03 2.19 38.32
N MET A 182 -6.34 2.25 38.08
CA MET A 182 -6.95 2.73 36.83
C MET A 182 -6.59 1.93 35.56
N GLY A 183 -6.01 0.73 35.69
CA GLY A 183 -5.77 -0.17 34.55
C GLY A 183 -4.52 0.12 33.73
N SER A 184 -3.72 1.13 34.11
CA SER A 184 -2.42 1.41 33.50
C SER A 184 -1.45 0.24 33.71
N GLN A 185 -0.58 -0.01 32.74
CA GLN A 185 0.40 -1.08 32.78
C GLN A 185 1.80 -0.52 33.00
N ALA A 186 2.67 -1.34 33.56
CA ALA A 186 4.03 -0.91 33.87
C ALA A 186 5.05 -2.02 33.73
N VAL A 187 6.23 -1.67 33.22
CA VAL A 187 7.34 -2.61 33.10
C VAL A 187 8.24 -2.53 34.33
N ARG A 188 8.62 -3.69 34.87
CA ARG A 188 9.62 -3.85 35.94
C ARG A 188 10.63 -4.91 35.54
N PHE A 189 11.89 -4.71 35.92
CA PHE A 189 12.94 -5.70 35.72
C PHE A 189 13.29 -6.43 37.01
N ARG A 190 13.69 -7.70 36.88
CA ARG A 190 14.03 -8.57 38.01
C ARG A 190 15.09 -7.92 38.89
N GLY A 191 14.85 -7.90 40.19
CA GLY A 191 15.76 -7.33 41.18
C GLY A 191 15.55 -5.84 41.45
N SER A 192 14.58 -5.19 40.79
CA SER A 192 14.23 -3.79 41.08
C SER A 192 12.72 -3.58 41.18
N ARG A 193 12.32 -2.64 42.03
CA ARG A 193 10.93 -2.12 42.14
C ARG A 193 10.75 -0.80 41.40
N GLN A 194 11.83 -0.24 40.88
CA GLN A 194 11.82 1.06 40.20
C GLN A 194 11.46 0.89 38.72
N ALA A 195 10.84 1.91 38.16
CA ALA A 195 10.58 1.97 36.73
C ALA A 195 11.90 2.06 35.95
N PRO A 196 11.99 1.45 34.76
CA PRO A 196 13.15 1.64 33.89
C PRO A 196 13.20 3.07 33.35
N LEU A 197 14.40 3.56 33.09
CA LEU A 197 14.60 4.81 32.36
C LEU A 197 14.26 4.59 30.89
N VAL A 198 13.36 5.39 30.33
CA VAL A 198 12.99 5.33 28.91
C VAL A 198 13.71 6.41 28.13
N TRP A 199 14.38 6.02 27.04
CA TRP A 199 14.97 6.91 26.06
C TRP A 199 14.17 6.86 24.77
N LEU A 200 14.03 8.01 24.13
CA LEU A 200 13.43 8.17 22.81
C LEU A 200 14.47 8.82 21.89
N ASP A 201 14.91 8.10 20.86
CA ASP A 201 15.82 8.63 19.84
C ASP A 201 17.14 9.21 20.40
N GLY A 202 17.64 8.62 21.48
CA GLY A 202 18.85 9.11 22.16
C GLY A 202 18.62 10.26 23.14
N THR A 203 17.37 10.66 23.38
CA THR A 203 16.99 11.65 24.40
C THR A 203 16.27 10.96 25.56
N PRO A 204 16.63 11.20 26.83
CA PRO A 204 15.93 10.60 27.95
C PRO A 204 14.54 11.25 28.11
N LEU A 205 13.50 10.44 28.31
CA LEU A 205 12.19 10.94 28.72
C LEU A 205 12.25 11.33 30.21
N TYR A 206 11.52 12.38 30.60
CA TYR A 206 11.60 13.03 31.92
C TYR A 206 11.54 12.04 33.10
N ALA A 207 12.14 12.45 34.23
CA ALA A 207 12.19 11.68 35.47
C ALA A 207 10.77 11.42 36.02
N GLY A 208 10.34 10.18 35.93
CA GLY A 208 9.01 9.72 36.30
C GLY A 208 8.69 8.41 35.60
N GLU A 209 7.54 7.82 35.89
CA GLU A 209 7.13 6.61 35.23
C GLU A 209 6.41 6.92 33.92
N PHE A 210 7.08 6.68 32.80
CA PHE A 210 6.50 6.82 31.46
C PHE A 210 5.52 5.67 31.18
N ASP A 211 4.27 6.00 30.85
CA ASP A 211 3.28 5.02 30.40
C ASP A 211 3.57 4.62 28.95
N LEU A 212 4.17 3.45 28.79
CA LEU A 212 4.56 2.88 27.51
C LEU A 212 3.37 2.65 26.57
N ASP A 213 2.16 2.42 27.09
CA ASP A 213 0.99 2.11 26.26
C ASP A 213 0.37 3.36 25.62
N THR A 214 0.89 4.55 25.93
CA THR A 214 0.54 5.80 25.23
C THR A 214 1.17 5.92 23.84
N VAL A 215 2.16 5.07 23.52
CA VAL A 215 2.83 5.07 22.21
C VAL A 215 2.58 3.75 21.48
N ASP A 216 2.22 3.84 20.18
CA ASP A 216 2.00 2.65 19.35
C ASP A 216 3.35 1.95 19.08
N PRO A 217 3.54 0.66 19.45
CA PRO A 217 4.77 -0.08 19.20
C PRO A 217 5.18 -0.11 17.71
N ARG A 218 4.21 -0.02 16.79
CA ARG A 218 4.46 0.00 15.35
C ARG A 218 5.07 1.32 14.87
N SER A 219 5.14 2.35 15.71
CA SER A 219 5.80 3.63 15.40
C SER A 219 7.32 3.59 15.55
N PHE A 220 7.89 2.45 15.96
CA PHE A 220 9.31 2.30 16.25
C PHE A 220 10.02 1.36 15.26
N GLU A 221 11.25 1.73 14.90
CA GLU A 221 12.16 0.93 14.07
C GLU A 221 12.83 -0.17 14.89
N GLY A 222 13.12 0.13 16.16
CA GLY A 222 13.72 -0.84 17.07
C GLY A 222 13.56 -0.45 18.53
N ILE A 223 13.63 -1.45 19.40
CA ILE A 223 13.58 -1.28 20.86
C ILE A 223 14.80 -1.99 21.46
N GLU A 224 15.56 -1.29 22.31
CA GLU A 224 16.63 -1.88 23.13
C GLU A 224 16.17 -1.97 24.59
N ILE A 225 16.53 -3.06 25.25
CA ILE A 225 16.10 -3.36 26.60
C ILE A 225 17.29 -3.86 27.40
N TYR A 226 17.59 -3.14 28.47
CA TYR A 226 18.69 -3.43 29.39
C TYR A 226 18.13 -3.60 30.80
N SER A 227 18.08 -4.84 31.28
CA SER A 227 17.40 -5.17 32.54
C SER A 227 18.11 -4.66 33.81
N GLY A 228 19.32 -4.09 33.68
CA GLY A 228 20.07 -3.54 34.80
C GLY A 228 21.30 -2.75 34.36
N PRO A 229 21.88 -1.92 35.25
CA PRO A 229 22.91 -0.94 34.89
C PRO A 229 24.19 -1.54 34.31
N ALA A 230 24.52 -2.79 34.66
CA ALA A 230 25.73 -3.47 34.16
C ALA A 230 25.69 -3.76 32.64
N SER A 231 24.51 -3.84 32.03
CA SER A 231 24.37 -4.06 30.59
C SER A 231 24.10 -2.79 29.79
N VAL A 232 23.83 -1.67 30.47
CA VAL A 232 23.48 -0.40 29.83
C VAL A 232 24.74 0.20 29.17
N PRO A 233 24.69 0.58 27.88
CA PRO A 233 25.79 1.26 27.21
C PRO A 233 26.11 2.60 27.88
N ALA A 234 27.38 2.99 27.88
CA ALA A 234 27.86 4.17 28.60
C ALA A 234 27.13 5.48 28.21
N GLU A 235 26.75 5.63 26.94
CA GLU A 235 25.99 6.78 26.44
C GLU A 235 24.55 6.89 26.98
N PHE A 236 24.02 5.83 27.58
CA PHE A 236 22.67 5.78 28.17
C PHE A 236 22.68 5.60 29.70
N LEU A 237 23.86 5.65 30.32
CA LEU A 237 23.99 5.75 31.77
C LEU A 237 23.60 7.18 32.17
N GLY A 238 22.37 7.35 32.67
CA GLY A 238 21.85 8.66 33.08
C GLY A 238 22.74 9.34 34.15
N ASN A 239 22.66 10.67 34.26
CA ASN A 239 23.30 11.40 35.37
C ASN A 239 22.59 11.10 36.72
N ARG A 240 23.16 11.56 37.85
CA ARG A 240 22.63 11.38 39.23
C ARG A 240 21.14 11.71 39.46
N ILE A 241 20.45 12.41 38.56
CA ILE A 241 19.00 12.73 38.59
C ILE A 241 18.15 11.63 37.90
N THR A 242 18.78 10.74 37.13
CA THR A 242 18.17 9.76 36.21
C THR A 242 18.71 8.34 36.43
N SER A 243 19.01 7.94 37.67
CA SER A 243 19.65 6.64 37.95
C SER A 243 18.77 5.47 37.47
N SER A 244 19.26 4.69 36.51
CA SER A 244 18.59 3.53 35.91
C SER A 244 18.61 2.28 36.80
N SER A 245 18.41 2.43 38.12
CA SER A 245 18.38 1.29 39.05
C SER A 245 17.21 0.34 38.78
N GLY A 246 16.25 0.73 37.94
CA GLY A 246 15.18 -0.11 37.39
C GLY A 246 15.51 -0.82 36.08
N GLY A 247 16.61 -0.52 35.39
CA GLY A 247 16.86 -0.89 33.99
C GLY A 247 16.66 0.27 33.00
N THR A 248 16.90 0.03 31.71
CA THR A 248 16.78 1.04 30.64
C THR A 248 16.03 0.45 29.43
N ILE A 249 15.09 1.21 28.88
CA ILE A 249 14.40 0.93 27.62
C ILE A 249 14.75 2.05 26.64
N ILE A 250 15.17 1.71 25.42
CA ILE A 250 15.49 2.69 24.39
C ILE A 250 14.56 2.45 23.20
N LEU A 251 13.80 3.47 22.85
CA LEU A 251 12.85 3.47 21.76
C LEU A 251 13.46 4.23 20.59
N TRP A 252 13.65 3.57 19.46
CA TRP A 252 14.08 4.21 18.24
C TRP A 252 12.87 4.39 17.33
N THR A 253 12.41 5.63 17.16
CA THR A 253 11.28 5.94 16.28
C THR A 253 11.56 5.49 14.86
N ARG A 254 10.49 5.20 14.14
CA ARG A 254 10.57 4.98 12.69
C ARG A 254 10.88 6.32 12.05
N GLN A 255 12.03 6.46 11.39
CA GLN A 255 12.17 7.49 10.36
C GLN A 255 11.53 6.93 9.10
N GLY A 256 10.19 6.97 9.12
CA GLY A 256 9.29 6.16 8.29
C GLY A 256 9.80 5.82 6.90
N GLU A 257 9.76 4.53 6.55
CA GLU A 257 8.99 4.09 5.38
C GLU A 257 7.62 4.76 5.44
N LEU A 258 7.33 5.69 4.52
CA LEU A 258 6.01 6.29 4.53
C LEU A 258 5.06 5.15 4.19
N ARG A 259 4.01 4.98 4.99
CA ARG A 259 2.86 4.26 4.43
C ARG A 259 2.39 5.11 3.26
N PRO A 260 2.14 4.52 2.08
CA PRO A 260 1.50 5.23 0.98
C PRO A 260 0.33 6.00 1.56
N LYS A 261 0.32 7.33 1.41
CA LYS A 261 -0.83 8.12 1.87
C LYS A 261 -2.03 7.54 1.14
N LYS A 262 -3.01 7.02 1.88
CA LYS A 262 -4.25 6.53 1.31
C LYS A 262 -4.84 7.68 0.49
N LYS A 263 -4.92 7.51 -0.84
CA LYS A 263 -5.42 8.55 -1.77
C LYS A 263 -6.73 9.09 -1.23
N LYS A 264 -6.88 10.42 -1.19
CA LYS A 264 -8.18 11.01 -0.85
C LYS A 264 -9.17 10.68 -1.98
N LYS A 265 -10.43 10.45 -1.64
CA LYS A 265 -11.47 10.16 -2.63
C LYS A 265 -11.56 11.32 -3.64
N GLY A 266 -11.27 11.05 -4.91
CA GLY A 266 -11.26 12.04 -6.00
C GLY A 266 -9.87 12.59 -6.39
N GLU A 267 -8.81 12.22 -5.67
CA GLU A 267 -7.43 12.57 -6.03
C GLU A 267 -6.94 11.68 -7.18
N MET A 268 -6.41 12.29 -8.25
CA MET A 268 -5.86 11.54 -9.37
C MET A 268 -4.62 10.76 -8.95
N SER A 269 -4.47 9.57 -9.51
CA SER A 269 -3.23 8.81 -9.32
C SER A 269 -2.06 9.41 -10.07
N ALA A 270 -0.84 9.11 -9.61
CA ALA A 270 0.37 9.46 -10.33
C ALA A 270 0.35 8.93 -11.78
N ALA A 271 -0.12 7.68 -11.98
CA ALA A 271 -0.28 7.09 -13.29
C ALA A 271 -1.29 7.85 -14.17
N ALA A 272 -2.46 8.21 -13.63
CA ALA A 272 -3.46 9.00 -14.35
C ALA A 272 -2.96 10.42 -14.65
N HIS A 273 -2.21 11.02 -13.72
CA HIS A 273 -1.61 12.34 -13.90
C HIS A 273 -0.58 12.33 -15.03
N ILE A 274 0.32 11.34 -15.05
CA ILE A 274 1.27 11.14 -16.16
C ILE A 274 0.51 10.96 -17.48
N GLN A 275 -0.53 10.12 -17.51
CA GLN A 275 -1.30 9.89 -18.73
C GLN A 275 -1.96 11.19 -19.23
N GLN A 276 -2.53 12.00 -18.34
CA GLN A 276 -3.08 13.30 -18.70
C GLN A 276 -2.01 14.24 -19.28
N MET A 277 -0.81 14.26 -18.71
CA MET A 277 0.31 15.06 -19.23
C MET A 277 0.76 14.59 -20.62
N ILE A 278 0.78 13.28 -20.87
CA ILE A 278 1.09 12.69 -22.19
C ILE A 278 0.01 13.10 -23.21
N ASP A 279 -1.26 12.93 -22.85
CA ASP A 279 -2.38 13.27 -23.74
C ASP A 279 -2.42 14.78 -24.06
N ALA A 280 -2.01 15.62 -23.10
CA ALA A 280 -1.83 17.05 -23.27
C ALA A 280 -0.52 17.45 -24.00
N LYS A 281 0.35 16.48 -24.31
CA LYS A 281 1.67 16.68 -24.94
C LYS A 281 2.60 17.62 -24.15
N THR A 282 2.47 17.64 -22.82
CA THR A 282 3.32 18.44 -21.93
C THR A 282 4.53 17.65 -21.41
N VAL A 283 4.47 16.32 -21.49
CA VAL A 283 5.56 15.39 -21.20
C VAL A 283 5.72 14.41 -22.35
N PHE A 284 6.94 13.92 -22.57
CA PHE A 284 7.27 13.03 -23.67
C PHE A 284 7.74 11.66 -23.17
N GLY A 285 7.43 10.61 -23.91
CA GLY A 285 7.98 9.28 -23.70
C GLY A 285 9.44 9.18 -24.12
N SER A 286 10.08 8.07 -23.76
CA SER A 286 11.48 7.76 -24.09
C SER A 286 11.77 7.65 -25.58
N THR A 287 10.77 7.34 -26.41
CA THR A 287 10.88 7.26 -27.87
C THR A 287 10.57 8.57 -28.60
N GLU A 288 10.12 9.59 -27.89
CA GLU A 288 9.71 10.89 -28.46
C GLU A 288 10.75 12.00 -28.25
N VAL A 289 11.87 11.67 -27.57
CA VAL A 289 12.99 12.57 -27.27
C VAL A 289 14.25 12.12 -27.99
N ASP A 290 15.10 13.07 -28.38
CA ASP A 290 16.37 12.79 -29.05
C ASP A 290 17.45 12.36 -28.05
N GLN A 291 17.41 12.93 -26.85
CA GLN A 291 18.25 12.55 -25.72
C GLN A 291 17.38 12.36 -24.49
N GLN A 292 17.48 11.20 -23.85
CA GLN A 292 16.72 10.91 -22.64
C GLN A 292 17.36 11.57 -21.42
N ALA A 293 16.53 11.88 -20.43
CA ALA A 293 16.95 12.27 -19.11
C ALA A 293 17.77 11.16 -18.47
N GLN A 294 18.87 11.54 -17.83
CA GLN A 294 19.77 10.61 -17.15
C GLN A 294 20.08 11.11 -15.75
N PRO A 295 20.18 10.22 -14.75
CA PRO A 295 20.67 10.61 -13.43
C PRO A 295 22.02 11.33 -13.55
N ASP A 296 22.20 12.41 -12.80
CA ASP A 296 23.52 13.03 -12.71
C ASP A 296 24.46 12.05 -11.99
N SER A 297 25.47 11.59 -12.73
CA SER A 297 26.40 10.56 -12.24
C SER A 297 27.42 11.11 -11.26
N ASN A 298 27.61 12.43 -11.22
CA ASN A 298 28.52 13.08 -10.26
C ASN A 298 27.92 13.16 -8.84
N ASP A 299 26.59 13.13 -8.73
CA ASP A 299 25.85 13.20 -7.47
C ASP A 299 24.73 12.15 -7.45
N LEU A 300 25.14 10.88 -7.60
CA LEU A 300 24.21 9.76 -7.66
C LEU A 300 23.76 9.37 -6.25
N ILE A 301 22.52 9.72 -5.93
CA ILE A 301 21.84 9.33 -4.69
C ILE A 301 21.33 7.91 -4.85
N ARG A 302 21.91 6.98 -4.08
CA ARG A 302 21.52 5.58 -4.08
C ARG A 302 20.44 5.32 -3.02
N PRO A 303 19.36 4.59 -3.35
CA PRO A 303 18.42 4.11 -2.34
C PRO A 303 19.14 3.38 -1.20
N VAL A 304 18.72 3.67 0.03
CA VAL A 304 19.18 2.95 1.22
C VAL A 304 18.50 1.57 1.23
N TYR A 305 19.28 0.52 1.44
CA TYR A 305 18.72 -0.83 1.57
C TYR A 305 17.92 -0.92 2.88
N PRO A 306 16.64 -1.33 2.88
CA PRO A 306 15.87 -1.48 4.11
C PRO A 306 16.50 -2.50 5.06
N ASP A 307 16.78 -2.12 6.30
CA ASP A 307 17.51 -2.97 7.27
C ASP A 307 16.76 -4.29 7.55
N SER A 308 15.42 -4.21 7.63
CA SER A 308 14.50 -5.37 7.69
C SER A 308 14.83 -6.43 6.64
N LEU A 309 14.97 -6.01 5.38
CA LEU A 309 15.23 -6.92 4.27
C LEU A 309 16.70 -7.31 4.16
N PHE A 310 17.61 -6.42 4.56
CA PHE A 310 19.05 -6.68 4.57
C PHE A 310 19.40 -7.81 5.55
N ASP A 311 18.84 -7.79 6.75
CA ASP A 311 19.12 -8.77 7.81
C ASP A 311 18.68 -10.20 7.45
N TYR A 312 17.75 -10.34 6.51
CA TYR A 312 17.30 -11.64 5.98
C TYR A 312 17.83 -11.94 4.59
N ALA A 313 18.75 -11.12 4.08
CA ALA A 313 19.30 -11.24 2.72
C ALA A 313 18.20 -11.33 1.64
N VAL A 314 17.10 -10.60 1.82
CA VAL A 314 16.00 -10.53 0.87
C VAL A 314 16.36 -9.49 -0.18
N GLY A 315 16.63 -9.93 -1.41
CA GLY A 315 16.81 -9.06 -2.56
C GLY A 315 15.50 -8.65 -3.21
N GLY A 316 15.56 -7.74 -4.18
CA GLY A 316 14.36 -7.27 -4.85
C GLY A 316 14.57 -6.39 -6.06
N LYS A 317 13.46 -6.09 -6.72
CA LYS A 317 13.41 -5.24 -7.91
C LYS A 317 12.31 -4.22 -7.75
N VAL A 318 12.58 -2.99 -8.19
CA VAL A 318 11.60 -1.91 -8.27
C VAL A 318 11.68 -1.31 -9.66
N LEU A 319 10.54 -1.14 -10.33
CA LEU A 319 10.44 -0.26 -11.49
C LEU A 319 9.72 1.00 -11.05
N ALA A 320 10.44 2.12 -10.96
CA ALA A 320 9.84 3.41 -10.67
C ALA A 320 9.56 4.17 -11.95
N GLU A 321 8.46 4.91 -11.96
CA GLU A 321 8.04 5.80 -13.03
C GLU A 321 7.78 7.18 -12.45
N PHE A 322 8.31 8.23 -13.08
CA PHE A 322 8.15 9.62 -12.65
C PHE A 322 8.46 10.56 -13.81
N VAL A 323 8.02 11.80 -13.72
CA VAL A 323 8.38 12.86 -14.66
C VAL A 323 9.61 13.61 -14.17
N VAL A 324 10.60 13.74 -15.04
CA VAL A 324 11.71 14.68 -14.89
C VAL A 324 11.36 15.94 -15.68
N ASP A 325 11.43 17.10 -15.04
CA ASP A 325 11.11 18.38 -15.67
C ASP A 325 12.26 18.89 -16.57
N ALA A 326 12.04 20.02 -17.25
CA ALA A 326 13.04 20.62 -18.14
C ALA A 326 14.27 21.19 -17.41
N LYS A 327 14.25 21.27 -16.08
CA LYS A 327 15.37 21.70 -15.23
C LYS A 327 16.18 20.51 -14.69
N GLY A 328 15.64 19.30 -14.80
CA GLY A 328 16.27 18.09 -14.27
C GLY A 328 15.75 17.68 -12.89
N ASP A 329 14.65 18.27 -12.43
CA ASP A 329 14.03 17.97 -11.15
C ASP A 329 12.90 16.94 -11.32
N VAL A 330 12.73 16.07 -10.32
CA VAL A 330 11.63 15.09 -10.34
C VAL A 330 10.34 15.72 -9.83
N ILE A 331 9.26 15.62 -10.61
CA ILE A 331 7.92 16.05 -10.19
C ILE A 331 7.33 14.95 -9.30
N MET A 332 7.53 15.05 -7.98
CA MET A 332 7.21 13.96 -7.04
C MET A 332 5.73 13.54 -6.97
N ASP A 333 4.79 14.41 -7.36
CA ASP A 333 3.37 14.04 -7.46
C ASP A 333 3.09 13.07 -8.63
N THR A 334 4.06 12.89 -9.54
CA THR A 334 4.04 11.90 -10.61
C THR A 334 4.79 10.61 -10.26
N PHE A 335 5.45 10.54 -9.09
CA PHE A 335 6.18 9.34 -8.70
C PHE A 335 5.23 8.16 -8.48
N ASN A 336 5.50 7.07 -9.18
CA ASN A 336 4.74 5.83 -9.14
C ASN A 336 5.69 4.63 -9.10
N VAL A 337 5.33 3.62 -8.32
CA VAL A 337 6.01 2.32 -8.35
C VAL A 337 5.22 1.44 -9.31
N VAL A 338 5.74 1.20 -10.52
CA VAL A 338 5.05 0.38 -11.54
C VAL A 338 4.97 -1.07 -11.11
N THR A 339 6.08 -1.58 -10.57
CA THR A 339 6.16 -2.90 -9.99
C THR A 339 7.20 -2.92 -8.88
N THR A 340 7.01 -3.78 -7.88
CA THR A 340 7.99 -4.02 -6.83
C THR A 340 7.91 -5.45 -6.31
N THR A 341 9.05 -6.02 -5.93
CA THR A 341 9.09 -7.27 -5.16
C THR A 341 8.70 -7.08 -3.70
N HIS A 342 8.88 -5.87 -3.15
CA HIS A 342 8.55 -5.55 -1.76
C HIS A 342 8.29 -4.05 -1.57
N LEU A 343 7.28 -3.70 -0.78
CA LEU A 343 6.87 -2.30 -0.57
C LEU A 343 8.00 -1.43 0.00
N ALA A 344 8.78 -1.95 0.96
CA ALA A 344 9.95 -1.29 1.53
C ALA A 344 10.96 -0.78 0.48
N PHE A 345 11.19 -1.56 -0.59
CA PHE A 345 12.10 -1.14 -1.66
C PHE A 345 11.54 0.04 -2.46
N GLY A 346 10.23 0.07 -2.72
CA GLY A 346 9.57 1.19 -3.40
C GLY A 346 9.72 2.50 -2.63
N GLU A 347 9.58 2.45 -1.30
CA GLU A 347 9.78 3.60 -0.42
C GLU A 347 11.24 4.07 -0.36
N ALA A 348 12.19 3.13 -0.32
CA ALA A 348 13.61 3.46 -0.41
C ALA A 348 13.95 4.19 -1.72
N VAL A 349 13.38 3.72 -2.84
CA VAL A 349 13.53 4.37 -4.15
C VAL A 349 12.88 5.76 -4.17
N ARG A 350 11.66 5.90 -3.63
CA ARG A 350 10.95 7.19 -3.55
C ARG A 350 11.79 8.26 -2.85
N ARG A 351 12.47 7.93 -1.74
CA ARG A 351 13.36 8.86 -1.02
C ARG A 351 14.56 9.27 -1.87
N ALA A 352 15.25 8.30 -2.47
CA ALA A 352 16.42 8.60 -3.29
C ALA A 352 16.07 9.46 -4.51
N VAL A 353 14.98 9.11 -5.20
CA VAL A 353 14.52 9.83 -6.41
C VAL A 353 14.08 11.26 -6.08
N LYS A 354 13.51 11.51 -4.90
CA LYS A 354 13.12 12.86 -4.46
C LYS A 354 14.28 13.84 -4.47
N ASP A 355 15.45 13.39 -4.03
CA ASP A 355 16.62 14.25 -3.87
C ASP A 355 17.58 14.14 -5.08
N GLN A 356 17.39 13.16 -5.97
CA GLN A 356 18.22 12.92 -7.14
C GLN A 356 18.01 13.99 -8.22
N ARG A 357 19.11 14.56 -8.72
CA ARG A 357 19.11 15.42 -9.92
C ARG A 357 19.31 14.63 -11.20
N TYR A 358 18.70 15.10 -12.28
CA TYR A 358 18.83 14.53 -13.62
C TYR A 358 19.39 15.57 -14.59
N ARG A 359 20.15 15.10 -15.58
CA ARG A 359 20.31 15.85 -16.83
C ARG A 359 18.98 15.75 -17.58
N PRO A 360 18.34 16.87 -17.97
CA PRO A 360 17.01 16.84 -18.58
C PRO A 360 17.05 16.25 -19.99
N ALA A 361 15.91 15.72 -20.42
CA ALA A 361 15.75 15.23 -21.79
C ALA A 361 15.81 16.36 -22.82
N ARG A 362 16.27 16.07 -24.04
CA ARG A 362 16.31 17.02 -25.15
C ARG A 362 15.43 16.53 -26.31
N ARG A 363 14.66 17.45 -26.89
CA ARG A 363 13.91 17.26 -28.13
C ARG A 363 14.08 18.48 -29.01
N ASN A 364 14.52 18.26 -30.25
CA ASN A 364 14.92 19.29 -31.20
C ASN A 364 15.89 20.31 -30.57
N GLY A 365 16.83 19.83 -29.76
CA GLY A 365 17.81 20.67 -29.05
C GLY A 365 17.30 21.39 -27.80
N ASN A 366 15.99 21.41 -27.53
CA ASN A 366 15.41 22.08 -26.35
C ASN A 366 15.21 21.10 -25.19
N SER A 367 15.39 21.56 -23.96
CA SER A 367 15.07 20.77 -22.77
C SER A 367 13.56 20.57 -22.66
N VAL A 368 13.12 19.34 -22.41
CA VAL A 368 11.70 18.98 -22.31
C VAL A 368 11.45 18.08 -21.10
N GLN A 369 10.20 18.03 -20.65
CA GLN A 369 9.80 17.08 -19.61
C GLN A 369 9.72 15.68 -20.21
N GLN A 370 10.21 14.68 -19.48
CA GLN A 370 10.18 13.30 -19.91
C GLN A 370 9.61 12.39 -18.82
N VAL A 371 8.76 11.44 -19.23
CA VAL A 371 8.44 10.30 -18.39
C VAL A 371 9.63 9.36 -18.37
N VAL A 372 10.16 9.11 -17.18
CA VAL A 372 11.29 8.23 -16.94
C VAL A 372 10.79 6.96 -16.28
N GLN A 373 11.19 5.82 -16.83
CA GLN A 373 11.05 4.51 -16.18
C GLN A 373 12.45 4.02 -15.80
N GLN A 374 12.71 3.93 -14.50
CA GLN A 374 14.00 3.55 -13.96
C GLN A 374 13.89 2.27 -13.13
N PRO A 375 14.58 1.18 -13.54
CA PRO A 375 14.69 -0.02 -12.74
C PRO A 375 15.75 0.15 -11.64
N PHE A 376 15.47 -0.44 -10.47
CA PHE A 376 16.35 -0.50 -9.31
C PHE A 376 16.44 -1.96 -8.84
N ASP A 377 17.67 -2.46 -8.70
CA ASP A 377 17.95 -3.83 -8.31
C ASP A 377 18.62 -3.87 -6.94
N PHE A 378 17.89 -4.35 -5.93
CA PHE A 378 18.40 -4.56 -4.58
C PHE A 378 19.04 -5.93 -4.49
N VAL A 379 20.36 -5.94 -4.34
CA VAL A 379 21.17 -7.16 -4.23
C VAL A 379 21.71 -7.28 -2.81
N PRO A 380 21.31 -8.32 -2.06
CA PRO A 380 21.85 -8.57 -0.73
C PRO A 380 23.34 -8.91 -0.85
N ASP A 381 24.18 -8.38 0.03
CA ASP A 381 25.62 -8.66 -0.01
C ASP A 381 25.90 -10.15 0.28
N SER A 382 26.56 -10.82 -0.67
CA SER A 382 27.02 -12.21 -0.56
C SER A 382 27.85 -12.51 0.71
N ASN A 383 28.51 -11.51 1.30
CA ASN A 383 29.29 -11.69 2.53
C ASN A 383 28.43 -11.77 3.81
N SER A 384 27.19 -11.26 3.82
CA SER A 384 26.31 -11.38 4.98
C SER A 384 25.80 -12.81 5.19
N VAL A 385 25.64 -13.56 4.09
CA VAL A 385 25.24 -14.99 4.08
C VAL A 385 26.30 -15.89 4.72
N ARG A 386 27.59 -15.56 4.57
CA ARG A 386 28.70 -16.39 5.11
C ARG A 386 28.94 -16.23 6.61
N ARG A 387 28.55 -15.12 7.23
CA ARG A 387 28.77 -14.87 8.67
C ARG A 387 27.76 -15.56 9.61
N ARG A 388 26.78 -16.28 9.07
CA ARG A 388 25.75 -17.00 9.83
C ARG A 388 25.85 -18.54 9.74
N ARG A 389 26.98 -19.08 9.25
CA ARG A 389 27.27 -20.51 9.34
C ARG A 389 28.27 -20.81 10.44
#